data_AF-A0A257IRZ7-F1
#
_entry.id   AF-A0A257IRZ7-F1
#
_cell.length_a   1.000
_cell.length_b   1.000
_cell.length_c   1.000
_cell.angle_alpha   90.00
_cell.angle_beta   90.00
_cell.angle_gamma   90.00
#
_symmetry.space_group_name_H-M   'P 1'
#
loop_
_entity.id
_entity.type
_entity.pdbx_description
1 polymer ?
#
loop_
_entity_poly.entity_id
_entity_poly.type
_entity_poly.pdbx_seq_one_letter_code
_entity_poly.pdbx_strand_id
1 'polypeptide(L)' 'LKDALKAFEGTIILISHDRDFLDGLAEKVFEFGNKRVREHFENINGFLKNKKLENLREIERKN' A
#
# COMPACT_ATOMS: atom_id res chain seq x y z
N LEU A 1 -1.50 -12.28 -16.67
CA LEU A 1 -0.35 -11.82 -15.87
C LEU A 1 -0.65 -11.89 -14.37
N LYS A 2 -1.71 -11.23 -13.89
CA LYS A 2 -2.11 -11.26 -12.47
C LYS A 2 -2.18 -12.69 -11.90
N ASP A 3 -2.82 -13.63 -12.62
CA ASP A 3 -2.93 -15.02 -12.16
C ASP A 3 -1.59 -15.78 -12.16
N ALA A 4 -0.71 -15.48 -13.11
CA ALA A 4 0.64 -16.06 -13.12
C ALA A 4 1.50 -15.54 -11.96
N LEU A 5 1.34 -14.28 -11.58
CA LEU A 5 2.02 -13.70 -10.41
C LEU A 5 1.47 -14.29 -9.11
N LYS A 6 0.16 -14.56 -9.03
CA LYS A 6 -0.46 -15.25 -7.88
C LYS A 6 -0.02 -16.71 -7.73
N ALA A 7 0.23 -17.39 -8.85
CA ALA A 7 0.69 -18.77 -8.86
C ALA A 7 2.20 -18.94 -8.62
N PHE A 8 2.94 -17.84 -8.47
CA PHE A 8 4.38 -17.88 -8.23
C PHE A 8 4.66 -18.22 -6.76
N GLU A 9 5.36 -19.34 -6.53
CA GLU A 9 5.68 -19.86 -5.18
C GLU A 9 6.87 -19.14 -4.50
N GLY A 10 7.03 -17.85 -4.72
CA GLY A 10 8.13 -17.06 -4.15
C GLY A 10 7.70 -15.64 -3.78
N THR A 11 8.64 -14.88 -3.23
CA THR A 11 8.37 -13.47 -2.87
C THR A 11 8.50 -12.58 -4.09
N ILE A 12 7.46 -11.79 -4.36
CA ILE A 12 7.48 -10.79 -5.43
C ILE A 12 7.44 -9.40 -4.79
N ILE A 13 8.37 -8.53 -5.20
CA ILE A 13 8.31 -7.10 -4.91
C ILE A 13 7.78 -6.39 -6.15
N LEU A 14 6.63 -5.74 -6.02
CA LEU A 14 5.95 -5.04 -7.12
C LEU A 14 5.95 -3.54 -6.84
N ILE A 15 6.28 -2.74 -7.87
CA ILE A 15 6.16 -1.28 -7.84
C ILE A 15 5.29 -0.87 -9.02
N SER A 16 4.15 -0.25 -8.75
CA SER A 16 3.23 0.24 -9.76
C SER A 16 2.51 1.49 -9.28
N HIS A 17 2.07 2.31 -10.23
CA HIS A 17 1.14 3.40 -9.99
C HIS A 17 -0.32 2.98 -10.18
N ASP A 18 -0.55 1.81 -10.79
CA ASP A 18 -1.88 1.21 -10.98
C ASP A 18 -2.30 0.46 -9.71
N ARG A 19 -3.32 0.99 -9.05
CA ARG A 19 -3.84 0.45 -7.78
C ARG A 19 -4.67 -0.81 -7.99
N ASP A 20 -5.43 -0.88 -9.07
CA ASP A 20 -6.30 -2.03 -9.38
C ASP A 20 -5.48 -3.26 -9.75
N PHE A 21 -4.31 -3.03 -10.36
CA PHE A 21 -3.33 -4.07 -10.60
C PHE A 21 -2.74 -4.62 -9.29
N LEU A 22 -2.29 -3.73 -8.39
CA LEU A 22 -1.72 -4.11 -7.09
C LEU A 22 -2.76 -4.73 -6.14
N ASP A 23 -4.03 -4.37 -6.31
CA ASP A 23 -5.11 -4.88 -5.47
C ASP A 23 -5.28 -6.39 -5.65
N GLY A 24 -5.31 -7.12 -4.54
CA GLY A 24 -5.34 -8.59 -4.55
C GLY A 24 -4.06 -9.27 -5.06
N LEU A 25 -2.96 -8.52 -5.29
CA LEU A 25 -1.59 -9.07 -5.42
C LEU A 25 -0.73 -8.70 -4.21
N ALA A 26 -0.89 -7.49 -3.68
CA ALA A 26 -0.12 -7.00 -2.55
C ALA A 26 -0.75 -7.45 -1.22
N GLU A 27 -0.02 -8.26 -0.47
CA GLU A 27 -0.36 -8.67 0.90
C GLU A 27 0.22 -7.71 1.96
N LYS A 28 1.26 -6.97 1.57
CA LYS A 28 1.96 -6.00 2.41
C LYS A 28 2.26 -4.75 1.60
N VAL A 29 2.13 -3.59 2.23
CA VAL A 29 2.44 -2.29 1.60
C VAL A 29 3.54 -1.58 2.39
N PHE A 30 4.58 -1.16 1.68
CA PHE A 30 5.64 -0.33 2.25
C PHE A 30 5.45 1.12 1.82
N GLU A 31 5.29 2.00 2.79
CA GLU A 31 5.23 3.44 2.58
C GLU A 31 6.58 4.07 2.85
N PHE A 32 7.04 4.87 1.90
CA PHE A 32 8.25 5.67 2.01
C PHE A 32 7.86 7.13 2.19
N GLY A 33 8.23 7.73 3.32
CA GLY A 33 7.91 9.12 3.62
C GLY A 33 8.64 9.62 4.86
N ASN A 34 8.91 10.93 4.93
CA ASN A 34 9.58 11.56 6.09
C ASN A 34 10.90 10.90 6.48
N LYS A 35 11.70 10.44 5.50
CA LYS A 35 12.96 9.68 5.69
C LYS A 35 12.77 8.39 6.51
N ARG A 36 11.56 7.86 6.58
CA ARG A 36 11.20 6.62 7.28
C ARG A 36 10.46 5.69 6.32
N VAL A 37 10.52 4.41 6.62
CA VAL A 37 9.73 3.37 5.96
C VAL A 37 8.72 2.85 6.97
N ARG A 38 7.44 2.80 6.58
CA ARG A 38 6.37 2.21 7.38
C ARG A 38 5.83 0.99 6.65
N GLU A 39 5.76 -0.13 7.34
CA GLU A 39 5.13 -1.35 6.85
C GLU A 39 3.66 -1.38 7.28
N HIS A 40 2.78 -1.66 6.34
CA HIS A 40 1.34 -1.78 6.53
C HIS A 40 0.90 -3.20 6.16
N PHE A 41 0.30 -3.92 7.12
CA PHE A 41 -0.22 -5.29 6.96
C PHE A 41 -1.64 -5.28 6.39
N GLU A 42 -1.83 -4.55 5.30
CA GLU A 42 -3.10 -4.41 4.63
C GLU A 42 -2.88 -4.33 3.12
N ASN A 43 -3.95 -4.59 2.37
CA ASN A 43 -3.92 -4.38 0.92
C ASN A 43 -3.85 -2.88 0.58
N ILE A 44 -3.65 -2.60 -0.70
CA ILE A 44 -3.52 -1.21 -1.20
C ILE A 44 -4.73 -0.34 -0.85
N ASN A 45 -5.94 -0.91 -0.83
CA ASN A 45 -7.17 -0.21 -0.51
C ASN A 45 -7.27 0.19 0.96
N GLY A 46 -6.92 -0.72 1.87
CA GLY A 46 -6.82 -0.44 3.31
C GLY A 46 -5.80 0.67 3.58
N PHE A 47 -4.62 0.55 2.98
CA PHE A 47 -3.55 1.54 3.11
C PHE A 47 -4.01 2.93 2.65
N LEU A 48 -4.66 3.05 1.49
CA LEU A 48 -5.15 4.32 0.99
C LEU A 48 -6.22 4.94 1.89
N LYS A 49 -7.11 4.11 2.45
CA LYS A 49 -8.14 4.56 3.39
C LYS A 49 -7.52 5.08 4.68
N ASN A 50 -6.58 4.34 5.27
CA ASN A 50 -5.88 4.74 6.48
C ASN A 50 -5.06 6.00 6.27
N LYS A 51 -4.30 6.07 5.17
CA LYS A 51 -3.52 7.25 4.81
C LYS A 51 -4.39 8.49 4.62
N LYS A 52 -5.58 8.34 4.04
CA LYS A 52 -6.54 9.45 3.91
C LYS A 52 -7.03 9.93 5.28
N LEU A 53 -7.35 9.01 6.19
CA LEU A 53 -7.75 9.33 7.58
C LEU A 53 -6.62 10.00 8.36
N GLU A 54 -5.38 9.53 8.22
CA GLU A 54 -4.21 10.14 8.84
C GLU A 54 -3.99 11.57 8.34
N ASN A 55 -4.00 11.77 7.02
CA ASN A 55 -3.86 13.11 6.44
C ASN A 55 -4.94 14.09 6.93
N LEU A 56 -6.19 13.64 7.05
CA LEU A 56 -7.28 14.48 7.57
C LEU A 56 -7.02 14.90 9.03
N ARG A 57 -6.61 13.96 9.88
CA ARG A 57 -6.26 14.24 11.29
C ARG A 57 -5.07 15.19 11.42
N GLU A 58 -4.09 15.09 10.52
CA GLU A 58 -2.96 16.02 10.51
C GLU A 58 -3.35 17.44 10.13
N ILE A 59 -4.31 17.61 9.21
CA ILE A 59 -4.83 18.92 8.83
C ILE A 59 -5.62 19.53 9.99
N GLU A 60 -6.47 18.76 10.67
CA GLU A 60 -7.24 19.23 11.83
C GLU A 60 -6.34 19.67 13.00
N ARG A 61 -5.21 18.97 13.24
CA ARG A 61 -4.24 19.35 14.29
C ARG A 61 -3.43 20.61 14.00
N LYS A 62 -3.38 21.07 12.74
CA LYS A 62 -2.61 22.25 12.32
C LYS A 62 -3.45 23.52 12.26
N ASN A 63 -4.76 23.42 12.46
CA ASN A 63 -5.68 24.55 12.63
C ASN A 63 -5.95 24.80 14.12
#